data_AF-A0A1N6R859-F1
#
_entry.id   AF-A0A1N6R859-F1
#
_cell.length_a   1.000
_cell.length_b   1.000
_cell.length_c   1.000
_cell.angle_alpha   90.00
_cell.angle_beta   90.00
_cell.angle_gamma   90.00
#
_symmetry.space_group_name_H-M   'P 1'
#
loop_
_entity.id
_entity.type
_entity.pdbx_description
1 polymer ?
#
loop_
_entity_poly.entity_id
_entity_poly.type
_entity_poly.pdbx_seq_one_letter_code
_entity_poly.pdbx_strand_id
1 'polypeptide(L)'
;MRESESTSVDYIVDTLLEAQHLWASIPVGSLVQLEADLYEGDTQLLTRGRLYEVLAKTDALPGQQMFVVESELTRQLVELYPGLICNYLDDQAPVHYA
;
A
#
# COMPACT_ATOMS: atom_id res chain seq x y z
N MET A 1 -15.45 -35.94 -1.90
CA MET A 1 -14.84 -34.82 -1.15
C MET A 1 -13.43 -34.60 -1.67
N ARG A 2 -13.26 -33.72 -2.66
CA ARG A 2 -11.96 -33.29 -3.19
C ARG A 2 -12.16 -31.96 -3.93
N GLU A 3 -12.51 -30.91 -3.19
CA GLU A 3 -12.78 -29.55 -3.73
C GLU A 3 -12.16 -28.44 -2.86
N SER A 4 -11.07 -28.74 -2.14
CA SER A 4 -10.53 -27.83 -1.12
C SER A 4 -9.23 -27.12 -1.50
N GLU A 5 -8.70 -27.31 -2.72
CA GLU A 5 -7.43 -26.70 -3.15
C GLU A 5 -7.57 -25.59 -4.20
N SER A 6 -8.63 -25.59 -5.02
CA SER A 6 -8.77 -24.61 -6.11
C SER A 6 -9.09 -23.20 -5.61
N THR A 7 -9.97 -23.06 -4.62
CA THR A 7 -10.41 -21.75 -4.09
C THR A 7 -9.27 -20.92 -3.50
N SER A 8 -8.25 -21.56 -2.94
CA SER A 8 -7.14 -20.87 -2.27
C SER A 8 -6.17 -20.23 -3.27
N VAL A 9 -5.97 -20.85 -4.44
CA VAL A 9 -5.06 -20.32 -5.46
C VAL A 9 -5.68 -19.13 -6.17
N ASP A 10 -6.96 -19.22 -6.53
CA ASP A 10 -7.69 -18.10 -7.14
C ASP A 10 -7.67 -16.86 -6.22
N TYR A 11 -7.94 -17.03 -4.92
CA TYR A 11 -7.91 -15.93 -3.95
C TYR A 11 -6.54 -15.25 -3.82
N ILE A 12 -5.45 -16.02 -3.85
CA ILE A 12 -4.08 -15.46 -3.81
C ILE A 12 -3.79 -14.65 -5.07
N VAL A 13 -4.22 -15.13 -6.24
CA VAL A 13 -4.02 -14.45 -7.52
C VAL A 13 -4.82 -13.15 -7.57
N ASP A 14 -6.08 -13.16 -7.13
CA ASP A 14 -6.90 -11.95 -7.04
C ASP A 14 -6.25 -10.90 -6.13
N THR A 15 -5.82 -11.31 -4.92
CA THR A 15 -5.18 -10.39 -3.97
C THR A 15 -3.90 -9.77 -4.53
N LEU A 16 -3.09 -10.56 -5.25
CA LEU A 16 -1.86 -10.06 -5.89
C LEU A 16 -2.18 -9.08 -7.01
N LEU A 17 -3.20 -9.38 -7.82
CA LEU A 17 -3.63 -8.51 -8.92
C LEU A 17 -4.21 -7.18 -8.40
N GLU A 18 -4.96 -7.22 -7.30
CA GLU A 18 -5.48 -6.01 -6.63
C GLU A 18 -4.33 -5.14 -6.10
N ALA A 19 -3.35 -5.75 -5.45
CA ALA A 19 -2.15 -5.03 -4.97
C ALA A 19 -1.36 -4.40 -6.12
N GLN A 20 -1.21 -5.12 -7.24
CA GLN A 20 -0.56 -4.61 -8.44
C GLN A 20 -1.33 -3.44 -9.06
N HIS A 21 -2.66 -3.51 -9.11
CA HIS A 21 -3.50 -2.41 -9.58
C HIS A 21 -3.35 -1.18 -8.70
N LEU A 22 -3.37 -1.33 -7.37
CA LEU A 22 -3.14 -0.22 -6.44
C LEU A 22 -1.76 0.41 -6.65
N TRP A 23 -0.72 -0.41 -6.79
CA TRP A 23 0.63 0.09 -7.06
C TRP A 23 0.70 0.90 -8.36
N ALA A 24 0.01 0.45 -9.41
CA ALA A 24 -0.02 1.16 -10.68
C ALA A 24 -0.82 2.46 -10.59
N SER A 25 -1.92 2.50 -9.83
CA SER A 25 -2.88 3.62 -9.83
C SER A 25 -2.48 4.80 -8.94
N ILE A 26 -1.80 4.56 -7.82
CA ILE A 26 -1.49 5.61 -6.83
C ILE A 26 -0.19 6.32 -7.24
N PRO A 27 -0.17 7.58 -7.70
CA PRO A 27 1.08 8.25 -8.07
C PRO A 27 1.98 8.59 -6.87
N VAL A 28 3.25 8.89 -7.16
CA VAL A 28 4.14 9.55 -6.18
C VAL A 28 3.58 10.94 -5.86
N GLY A 29 3.58 11.33 -4.59
CA GLY A 29 2.94 12.53 -4.06
C GLY A 29 1.50 12.32 -3.55
N SER A 30 0.87 11.18 -3.85
CA SER A 30 -0.42 10.83 -3.23
C SER A 30 -0.28 10.56 -1.74
N LEU A 31 -1.38 10.74 -1.01
CA LEU A 31 -1.47 10.38 0.40
C LEU A 31 -2.17 9.02 0.54
N VAL A 32 -1.55 8.06 1.22
CA VAL A 32 -2.09 6.72 1.45
C VAL A 32 -2.39 6.49 2.93
N GLN A 33 -3.38 5.65 3.21
CA GLN A 33 -3.82 5.32 4.56
C GLN A 33 -3.82 3.82 4.77
N LEU A 34 -3.37 3.37 5.95
CA LEU A 34 -3.36 1.97 6.35
C LEU A 34 -4.55 1.64 7.26
N GLU A 35 -5.06 0.42 7.15
CA GLU A 35 -6.11 -0.10 8.05
C GLU A 35 -5.56 -0.52 9.42
N ALA A 36 -4.30 -0.97 9.45
CA ALA A 36 -3.62 -1.49 10.63
C ALA A 36 -2.28 -0.76 10.86
N ASP A 37 -1.85 -0.76 12.11
CA ASP A 37 -0.55 -0.23 12.49
C ASP A 37 0.53 -1.14 11.89
N LEU A 38 1.58 -0.55 11.34
CA LEU A 38 2.72 -1.29 10.81
C LEU A 38 3.83 -1.33 11.86
N TYR A 39 4.34 -2.53 12.15
CA TYR A 39 5.42 -2.75 13.11
C TYR A 39 6.61 -3.44 12.45
N GLU A 40 7.81 -3.09 12.88
CA GLU A 40 9.03 -3.84 12.64
C GLU A 40 9.59 -4.31 14.00
N GLY A 41 9.45 -5.60 14.27
CA GLY A 41 9.71 -6.15 15.61
C GLY A 41 8.77 -5.54 16.64
N ASP A 42 9.33 -4.86 17.64
CA ASP A 42 8.60 -4.18 18.72
C ASP A 42 8.43 -2.66 18.45
N THR A 43 8.92 -2.18 17.30
CA THR A 43 8.87 -0.76 16.93
C THR A 43 7.72 -0.49 15.99
N GLN A 44 6.81 0.39 16.37
CA GLN A 44 5.77 0.88 15.48
C GLN A 44 6.39 1.82 14.44
N LEU A 45 6.19 1.50 13.16
CA LEU A 45 6.66 2.29 12.03
C LEU A 45 5.57 3.21 11.50
N LEU A 46 4.34 2.70 11.31
CA LEU A 46 3.22 3.48 10.80
C LEU A 46 2.00 3.31 11.70
N THR A 47 1.25 4.39 11.86
CA THR A 47 0.00 4.43 12.61
C THR A 47 -1.18 4.26 11.65
N ARG A 48 -2.08 3.34 11.96
CA ARG A 48 -3.33 3.15 11.22
C ARG A 48 -4.14 4.44 11.15
N GLY A 49 -4.87 4.62 10.05
CA GLY A 49 -5.74 5.78 9.88
C GLY A 49 -4.99 7.11 9.66
N ARG A 50 -3.65 7.14 9.69
CA ARG A 50 -2.89 8.32 9.24
C ARG A 50 -2.66 8.30 7.74
N LEU A 51 -2.56 9.50 7.17
CA LEU A 51 -2.19 9.72 5.79
C LEU A 51 -0.66 9.86 5.68
N TYR A 52 -0.09 9.10 4.76
CA TYR A 52 1.34 9.05 4.47
C TYR A 52 1.56 9.44 3.02
N GLU A 53 2.49 10.37 2.78
CA GLU A 53 2.85 10.73 1.42
C GLU A 53 3.71 9.64 0.78
N VAL A 54 3.34 9.23 -0.43
CA VAL A 54 4.13 8.32 -1.26
C VAL A 54 5.31 9.11 -1.82
N LEU A 55 6.50 8.87 -1.28
CA LEU A 55 7.73 9.54 -1.68
C LEU A 55 8.40 8.88 -2.89
N ALA A 56 8.24 7.58 -3.03
CA ALA A 56 8.74 6.81 -4.17
C ALA A 56 7.94 5.51 -4.35
N LYS A 57 8.17 4.86 -5.49
CA LYS A 57 7.74 3.48 -5.76
C LYS A 57 8.97 2.61 -6.02
N THR A 58 8.96 1.39 -5.51
CA THR A 58 9.99 0.39 -5.78
C THR A 58 9.36 -0.85 -6.41
N ASP A 59 10.08 -1.48 -7.34
CA ASP A 59 9.68 -2.67 -8.10
C ASP A 59 10.86 -3.63 -8.28
N ALA A 60 11.76 -3.67 -7.28
CA ALA A 60 13.04 -4.36 -7.34
C ALA A 60 12.94 -5.86 -7.70
N LEU A 61 11.82 -6.51 -7.34
CA LEU A 61 11.52 -7.88 -7.72
C LEU A 61 10.09 -7.99 -8.26
N PRO A 62 9.84 -8.86 -9.26
CA PRO A 62 8.48 -9.11 -9.74
C PRO A 62 7.60 -9.63 -8.60
N GLY A 63 6.49 -8.94 -8.34
CA GLY A 63 5.60 -9.23 -7.22
C GLY A 63 5.97 -8.54 -5.90
N GLN A 64 7.06 -7.76 -5.84
CA GLN A 64 7.45 -6.92 -4.70
C GLN A 64 7.39 -5.44 -5.06
N GLN A 65 6.23 -5.04 -5.54
CA GLN A 65 5.90 -3.64 -5.77
C GLN A 65 5.58 -2.99 -4.42
N MET A 66 6.37 -2.01 -4.02
CA MET A 66 6.19 -1.30 -2.76
C MET A 66 6.10 0.21 -2.99
N PHE A 67 5.47 0.88 -2.04
CA PHE A 67 5.54 2.32 -1.88
C PHE A 67 6.58 2.66 -0.83
N VAL A 68 7.26 3.79 -0.97
CA VAL A 68 8.15 4.32 0.07
C VAL A 68 7.46 5.51 0.72
N VAL A 69 7.28 5.45 2.04
CA VAL A 69 6.69 6.52 2.86
C VAL A 69 7.65 6.89 4.00
N GLU A 70 7.53 8.10 4.54
CA GLU A 70 8.27 8.46 5.78
C GLU A 70 7.41 8.18 7.01
N SER A 71 7.97 7.45 7.98
CA SER A 71 7.38 7.29 9.30
C SER A 71 7.40 8.61 10.08
N GLU A 72 6.26 9.03 10.62
CA GLU A 72 6.19 10.18 11.52
C GLU A 72 6.80 9.88 12.90
N LEU A 73 6.87 8.60 13.27
CA LEU A 73 7.35 8.14 14.57
C LEU A 73 8.88 8.03 14.59
N THR A 74 9.46 7.40 13.57
CA THR A 74 10.90 7.11 13.51
C THR A 74 11.66 8.02 12.56
N ARG A 75 10.99 8.80 11.70
CA ARG A 75 11.58 9.59 10.60
C ARG A 75 12.40 8.76 9.62
N GLN A 76 12.09 7.47 9.52
CA GLN A 76 12.71 6.56 8.58
C GLN A 76 11.81 6.35 7.37
N LEU A 77 12.45 6.05 6.24
CA LEU A 77 11.74 5.58 5.05
C LEU A 77 11.32 4.13 5.27
N VAL A 78 10.04 3.84 4.99
CA VAL A 78 9.41 2.55 5.19
C VAL A 78 8.85 2.07 3.87
N GLU A 79 9.16 0.81 3.52
CA GLU A 79 8.54 0.15 2.38
C GLU A 79 7.16 -0.38 2.78
N LEU A 80 6.14 0.07 2.07
CA LEU A 80 4.73 -0.21 2.31
C LEU A 80 4.18 -1.04 1.17
N TYR A 81 3.72 -2.25 1.50
CA TYR A 81 3.05 -3.13 0.54
C TYR A 81 1.66 -2.57 0.17
N PRO A 82 1.29 -2.50 -1.12
CA PRO A 82 0.00 -1.95 -1.57
C PRO A 82 -1.22 -2.61 -0.93
N GLY A 83 -1.17 -3.91 -0.65
CA GLY A 83 -2.27 -4.63 0.00
C GLY A 83 -2.56 -4.21 1.45
N LEU A 84 -1.71 -3.36 2.06
CA LEU A 84 -1.95 -2.79 3.39
C LEU A 84 -2.69 -1.44 3.35
N ILE A 85 -2.88 -0.88 2.15
CA ILE A 85 -3.54 0.41 1.94
C ILE A 85 -5.05 0.19 1.88
N CYS A 86 -5.79 0.92 2.72
CA CYS A 86 -7.26 0.89 2.72
C CYS A 86 -7.89 2.11 2.04
N ASN A 87 -7.13 3.18 1.86
CA ASN A 87 -7.60 4.41 1.21
C ASN A 87 -6.41 5.22 0.69
N TYR A 88 -6.63 6.02 -0.36
CA TYR A 88 -5.66 6.99 -0.84
C TYR A 88 -6.33 8.24 -1.38
N LEU A 89 -5.63 9.37 -1.28
CA LEU A 89 -6.01 10.65 -1.84
C LEU A 89 -4.98 11.04 -2.89
N ASP A 90 -5.47 11.33 -4.09
CA ASP A 90 -4.65 11.89 -5.14
C ASP A 90 -4.54 13.41 -4.93
N ASP A 91 -3.32 13.93 -4.87
CA ASP A 91 -3.07 15.37 -4.80
C ASP A 91 -3.36 16.08 -6.14
N GLN A 92 -3.69 15.32 -7.20
CA GLN A 92 -3.95 15.81 -8.55
C GLN A 92 -5.43 16.09 -8.85
N ALA A 93 -6.32 16.25 -7.87
CA ALA A 93 -7.67 16.73 -8.20
C ALA A 93 -7.58 18.15 -8.79
N PRO A 94 -7.92 18.38 -10.08
CA PRO A 94 -8.04 19.74 -10.56
C PRO A 94 -9.18 20.39 -9.77
N VAL A 95 -8.87 21.48 -9.06
CA VAL A 95 -9.86 22.37 -8.48
C VAL A 95 -10.75 22.89 -9.60
N HIS A 96 -11.87 22.22 -9.86
CA HIS A 96 -12.93 22.73 -10.72
C HIS A 96 -13.61 23.89 -9.98
N TYR A 97 -13.25 25.13 -10.32
CA TYR A 97 -14.12 26.27 -10.06
C TYR A 97 -15.33 26.15 -10.99
N ALA A 98 -16.51 25.90 -10.42
CA ALA A 98 -17.80 26.04 -11.09
C ALA A 98 -18.35 27.46 -10.89
#